data_AF-A0AA47P762-F1
#
_entry.id   AF-A0AA47P762-F1
#
_cell.length_a   1.000
_cell.length_b   1.000
_cell.length_c   1.000
_cell.angle_alpha   90.00
_cell.angle_beta   90.00
_cell.angle_gamma   90.00
#
_symmetry.space_group_name_H-M   'P 1'
#
loop_
_entity.id
_entity.type
_entity.pdbx_description
1 polymer ?
#
loop_
_entity_poly.entity_id
_entity_poly.type
_entity_poly.pdbx_seq_one_letter_code
_entity_poly.pdbx_strand_id
1 'polypeptide(L)'
;MVSITWQKLSQYSEEDVAADVLLPQHARSVASKVSIATRTSSALSRARLLHCSRSGSALLLLSAIFALLRGAYASGGASRHVTSTNMGKSKQIGNHNSDKHKNIARKWKTKRRTKDLDQIHSDMKPETAAKLLHQEVDYDVTGCAQHYCLHCARYFVDMRSLKEHFKTKVHKKQLKLLREEPYTQAEAERAAGMGSYIAPKKIEVKTQPVEEEMD
;
A
#
# COMPACT_ATOMS: atom_id res chain seq x y z
N MET A 1 18.14 48.94 -49.93
CA MET A 1 17.27 48.43 -51.00
C MET A 1 16.79 47.05 -50.54
N VAL A 2 15.77 47.04 -49.67
CA VAL A 2 14.35 46.72 -49.98
C VAL A 2 14.23 45.21 -50.28
N SER A 3 13.89 44.38 -49.27
CA SER A 3 12.52 43.88 -49.00
C SER A 3 12.08 42.84 -50.06
N ILE A 4 11.31 41.76 -49.87
CA ILE A 4 10.43 41.23 -48.83
C ILE A 4 9.82 39.94 -49.49
N THR A 5 9.65 38.88 -48.71
CA THR A 5 8.61 37.82 -48.79
C THR A 5 8.09 37.28 -50.14
N TRP A 6 8.14 35.95 -50.29
CA TRP A 6 7.07 35.17 -50.92
C TRP A 6 6.35 34.34 -49.85
N GLN A 7 5.52 35.04 -49.09
CA GLN A 7 4.39 34.46 -48.40
C GLN A 7 3.18 34.96 -49.20
N LYS A 8 2.22 34.06 -49.50
CA LYS A 8 0.88 34.33 -50.07
C LYS A 8 0.69 34.08 -51.58
N LEU A 9 0.72 32.81 -52.00
CA LEU A 9 -0.44 32.25 -52.69
C LEU A 9 -1.37 31.76 -51.56
N SER A 10 -2.40 32.51 -51.16
CA SER A 10 -3.66 32.73 -51.89
C SER A 10 -4.31 31.39 -52.22
N GLN A 11 -5.08 30.86 -51.27
CA GLN A 11 -6.55 30.91 -51.30
C GLN A 11 -7.13 29.73 -52.09
N TYR A 12 -7.45 28.66 -51.36
CA TYR A 12 -8.73 27.99 -51.57
C TYR A 12 -9.44 27.95 -50.22
N SER A 13 -10.56 28.67 -50.19
CA SER A 13 -11.53 28.88 -49.14
C SER A 13 -12.85 28.33 -49.66
N GLU A 14 -13.59 27.61 -48.81
CA GLU A 14 -15.03 27.25 -48.85
C GLU A 14 -15.15 26.03 -47.92
N GLU A 15 -15.43 26.17 -46.62
CA GLU A 15 -16.71 26.55 -46.01
C GLU A 15 -17.90 25.70 -46.52
N ASP A 16 -18.56 25.06 -45.55
CA ASP A 16 -19.96 24.62 -45.54
C ASP A 16 -20.42 23.38 -46.35
N VAL A 17 -20.42 22.23 -45.66
CA VAL A 17 -21.59 21.33 -45.70
C VAL A 17 -22.02 21.00 -44.27
N ALA A 18 -22.91 21.85 -43.76
CA ALA A 18 -23.85 21.61 -42.68
C ALA A 18 -24.59 20.26 -42.89
N ALA A 19 -24.67 19.41 -41.88
CA ALA A 19 -25.78 19.29 -40.92
C ALA A 19 -26.69 18.07 -41.21
N ASP A 20 -27.15 17.49 -40.09
CA ASP A 20 -28.24 16.52 -39.91
C ASP A 20 -27.96 15.09 -40.42
N VAL A 21 -28.10 14.04 -39.61
CA VAL A 21 -29.37 13.57 -39.04
C VAL A 21 -29.14 12.58 -37.87
N LEU A 22 -29.73 12.93 -36.72
CA LEU A 22 -30.42 12.12 -35.70
C LEU A 22 -29.74 10.94 -34.95
N LEU A 23 -29.65 11.15 -33.62
CA LEU A 23 -29.62 10.21 -32.49
C LEU A 23 -30.63 9.02 -32.61
N PRO A 24 -30.46 7.93 -31.84
CA PRO A 24 -31.14 7.85 -30.53
C PRO A 24 -30.29 7.44 -29.33
N GLN A 25 -30.62 8.12 -28.24
CA GLN A 25 -30.32 7.80 -26.86
C GLN A 25 -30.91 6.43 -26.46
N HIS A 26 -30.15 5.63 -25.71
CA HIS A 26 -30.76 4.70 -24.76
C HIS A 26 -30.32 5.05 -23.33
N ALA A 27 -30.99 6.06 -22.81
CA ALA A 27 -31.34 6.09 -21.41
C ALA A 27 -32.28 4.91 -21.12
N ARG A 28 -31.88 4.02 -20.22
CA ARG A 28 -32.83 3.24 -19.40
C ARG A 28 -32.60 3.62 -17.95
N SER A 29 -33.11 4.80 -17.62
CA SER A 29 -33.58 5.12 -16.28
C SER A 29 -34.86 4.31 -16.05
N VAL A 30 -34.83 3.40 -15.08
CA VAL A 30 -36.06 2.93 -14.42
C VAL A 30 -35.92 3.32 -12.97
N ALA A 31 -36.41 4.52 -12.66
CA ALA A 31 -36.62 4.97 -11.29
C ALA A 31 -38.09 4.74 -10.93
N SER A 32 -38.35 3.80 -10.02
CA SER A 32 -39.47 3.88 -9.07
C SER A 32 -39.26 2.80 -8.01
N LYS A 33 -38.77 3.18 -6.83
CA LYS A 33 -39.54 3.70 -5.69
C LYS A 33 -39.83 2.59 -4.68
N VAL A 34 -39.22 2.77 -3.50
CA VAL A 34 -39.82 2.60 -2.17
C VAL A 34 -40.18 1.17 -1.78
N SER A 35 -39.45 0.64 -0.80
CA SER A 35 -40.00 0.35 0.53
C SER A 35 -38.94 -0.27 1.42
N ILE A 36 -38.51 0.52 2.41
CA ILE A 36 -38.04 -0.01 3.69
C ILE A 36 -39.26 -0.74 4.29
N ALA A 37 -39.21 -2.07 4.31
CA ALA A 37 -40.17 -2.88 5.04
C ALA A 37 -39.42 -4.05 5.68
N THR A 38 -38.97 -3.78 6.89
CA THR A 38 -38.92 -4.76 7.97
C THR A 38 -40.20 -5.62 7.97
N ARG A 39 -40.05 -6.95 7.90
CA ARG A 39 -41.02 -7.96 8.34
C ARG A 39 -40.26 -9.30 8.46
N THR A 40 -40.01 -9.88 9.63
CA THR A 40 -40.99 -10.60 10.48
C THR A 40 -41.98 -11.40 9.61
N SER A 41 -42.14 -12.71 9.63
CA SER A 41 -41.96 -13.72 10.68
C SER A 41 -42.52 -15.04 10.12
N SER A 42 -41.84 -16.16 10.28
CA SER A 42 -42.46 -17.49 10.39
C SER A 42 -41.45 -18.40 11.09
N ALA A 43 -41.47 -18.48 12.41
CA ALA A 43 -42.37 -19.37 13.16
C ALA A 43 -42.05 -20.85 12.90
N LEU A 44 -41.06 -21.36 13.64
CA LEU A 44 -41.08 -22.66 14.30
C LEU A 44 -40.29 -22.44 15.61
N SER A 45 -40.94 -21.91 16.64
CA SER A 45 -41.62 -22.72 17.65
C SER A 45 -40.65 -23.65 18.36
N ARG A 46 -40.07 -23.18 19.47
CA ARG A 46 -40.10 -23.89 20.75
C ARG A 46 -39.80 -22.96 21.93
N ALA A 47 -40.88 -22.65 22.65
CA ALA A 47 -41.04 -22.43 24.10
C ALA A 47 -40.00 -21.54 24.84
N ARG A 48 -40.36 -20.34 25.35
CA ARG A 48 -41.03 -20.08 26.66
C ARG A 48 -40.54 -21.04 27.75
N LEU A 49 -39.91 -20.58 28.84
CA LEU A 49 -40.49 -19.80 29.96
C LEU A 49 -39.36 -18.93 30.58
N LEU A 50 -39.49 -17.60 30.62
CA LEU A 50 -40.12 -16.78 31.68
C LEU A 50 -39.36 -16.69 33.02
N HIS A 51 -38.91 -15.46 33.29
CA HIS A 51 -38.74 -14.80 34.61
C HIS A 51 -37.67 -15.40 35.55
N CYS A 52 -36.92 -14.65 36.35
CA CYS A 52 -37.34 -13.47 37.11
C CYS A 52 -36.10 -12.69 37.59
N SER A 53 -36.19 -11.36 37.50
CA SER A 53 -35.39 -10.44 38.30
C SER A 53 -35.76 -10.59 39.78
N ARG A 54 -34.79 -10.90 40.64
CA ARG A 54 -34.82 -10.55 42.06
C ARG A 54 -33.44 -10.78 42.71
N SER A 55 -32.90 -9.75 43.36
CA SER A 55 -32.07 -9.79 44.58
C SER A 55 -30.98 -10.89 44.67
N GLY A 56 -29.68 -10.60 44.61
CA GLY A 56 -29.02 -9.57 45.39
C GLY A 56 -29.11 -9.83 46.90
N SER A 57 -28.68 -11.00 47.40
CA SER A 57 -28.33 -11.24 48.83
C SER A 57 -28.17 -12.74 49.20
N ALA A 58 -27.35 -13.55 48.51
CA ALA A 58 -27.15 -14.94 48.96
C ALA A 58 -25.78 -15.58 48.65
N LEU A 59 -24.83 -14.84 48.07
CA LEU A 59 -23.50 -15.36 47.72
C LEU A 59 -22.35 -14.79 48.59
N LEU A 60 -22.68 -14.17 49.73
CA LEU A 60 -21.71 -13.65 50.70
C LEU A 60 -21.68 -14.41 52.04
N LEU A 61 -22.37 -15.56 52.14
CA LEU A 61 -22.34 -16.38 53.37
C LEU A 61 -21.67 -17.76 53.20
N LEU A 62 -21.23 -18.11 51.99
CA LEU A 62 -20.47 -19.35 51.73
C LEU A 62 -18.94 -19.13 51.61
N SER A 63 -18.48 -17.87 51.53
CA SER A 63 -17.04 -17.53 51.55
C SER A 63 -16.47 -17.37 52.97
N ALA A 64 -17.32 -17.20 54.00
CA ALA A 64 -16.89 -17.03 55.39
C ALA A 64 -16.58 -18.35 56.13
N ILE A 65 -17.04 -19.51 55.60
CA ILE A 65 -16.85 -20.81 56.25
C ILE A 65 -15.49 -21.46 55.88
N PHE A 66 -14.85 -21.04 54.79
CA PHE A 66 -13.54 -21.58 54.38
C PHE A 66 -12.32 -20.87 55.00
N ALA A 67 -12.53 -19.75 55.71
CA ALA A 67 -11.45 -18.92 56.27
C ALA A 67 -11.08 -19.25 57.74
N LEU A 68 -11.79 -20.17 58.41
CA LEU A 68 -11.54 -20.52 59.82
C LEU A 68 -10.83 -21.87 60.05
N LEU A 69 -10.31 -22.53 59.00
CA LEU A 69 -9.68 -23.85 59.07
C LEU A 69 -8.23 -23.93 58.55
N ARG A 70 -7.51 -22.79 58.52
CA ARG A 70 -6.05 -22.76 58.30
C ARG A 70 -5.37 -21.87 59.33
N GLY A 71 -5.50 -22.27 60.59
CA GLY A 71 -4.62 -21.84 61.66
C GLY A 71 -3.69 -22.98 62.06
N ALA A 72 -2.41 -22.65 62.23
CA ALA A 72 -1.34 -23.38 62.93
C ALA A 72 -0.29 -24.10 62.06
N TYR A 73 0.95 -23.94 62.56
CA TYR A 73 2.18 -24.66 62.27
C TYR A 73 3.07 -24.14 61.13
N ALA A 74 4.04 -23.28 61.47
CA ALA A 74 5.44 -23.69 61.62
C ALA A 74 6.41 -22.51 61.40
N SER A 75 6.80 -21.89 62.51
CA SER A 75 8.07 -21.16 62.63
C SER A 75 9.24 -22.11 62.37
N GLY A 76 10.02 -21.84 61.31
CA GLY A 76 11.20 -22.64 60.98
C GLY A 76 12.22 -21.85 60.16
N GLY A 77 13.26 -21.37 60.87
CA GLY A 77 14.64 -21.21 60.38
C GLY A 77 14.90 -20.48 59.06
N ALA A 78 15.19 -19.19 59.13
CA ALA A 78 15.90 -18.48 58.07
C ALA A 78 17.39 -18.91 58.06
N SER A 79 17.68 -20.06 57.45
CA SER A 79 19.05 -20.41 57.06
C SER A 79 19.41 -19.62 55.81
N ARG A 80 20.22 -18.58 55.99
CA ARG A 80 20.84 -17.82 54.89
C ARG A 80 21.86 -18.74 54.21
N HIS A 81 21.41 -19.55 53.25
CA HIS A 81 22.30 -20.21 52.32
C HIS A 81 22.96 -19.13 51.45
N VAL A 82 24.25 -18.90 51.66
CA VAL A 82 25.08 -18.13 50.74
C VAL A 82 25.26 -18.99 49.48
N THR A 83 24.44 -18.77 48.46
CA THR A 83 24.72 -19.36 47.14
C THR A 83 25.86 -18.59 46.51
N SER A 84 27.08 -19.05 46.75
CA SER A 84 28.23 -18.75 45.91
C SER A 84 28.02 -19.44 44.56
N THR A 85 27.47 -18.73 43.59
CA THR A 85 27.42 -19.18 42.18
C THR A 85 27.85 -18.04 41.27
N ASN A 86 29.10 -17.58 41.43
CA ASN A 86 29.77 -16.84 40.37
C ASN A 86 30.33 -17.82 39.32
N MET A 87 29.45 -18.60 38.69
CA MET A 87 29.79 -19.30 37.46
C MET A 87 29.52 -18.32 36.32
N GLY A 88 30.59 -17.74 35.78
CA GLY A 88 30.54 -16.76 34.69
C GLY A 88 29.62 -17.24 33.56
N LYS A 89 28.71 -16.38 33.12
CA LYS A 89 27.74 -16.68 32.07
C LYS A 89 28.49 -17.21 30.83
N SER A 90 28.21 -18.45 30.42
CA SER A 90 28.86 -19.02 29.24
C SER A 90 28.55 -18.17 28.00
N LYS A 91 29.60 -17.84 27.23
CA LYS A 91 29.44 -17.07 26.00
C LYS A 91 28.60 -17.88 25.02
N GLN A 92 27.48 -17.32 24.59
CA GLN A 92 26.63 -17.93 23.57
C GLN A 92 27.33 -17.81 22.20
N ILE A 93 27.89 -18.92 21.71
CA ILE A 93 28.52 -19.00 20.39
C ILE A 93 27.43 -19.43 19.39
N GLY A 94 27.25 -18.68 18.30
CA GLY A 94 26.22 -18.97 17.28
C GLY A 94 24.81 -18.42 17.57
N ASN A 95 24.43 -18.27 18.85
CA ASN A 95 23.10 -17.75 19.25
C ASN A 95 23.07 -16.23 19.43
N HIS A 96 23.69 -15.48 18.52
CA HIS A 96 23.48 -14.03 18.47
C HIS A 96 22.24 -13.76 17.62
N ASN A 97 21.11 -13.52 18.27
CA ASN A 97 19.92 -13.06 17.57
C ASN A 97 20.25 -11.73 16.88
N SER A 98 20.40 -11.76 15.56
CA SER A 98 20.45 -10.54 14.77
C SER A 98 19.03 -9.97 14.76
N ASP A 99 18.66 -9.28 15.84
CA ASP A 99 17.33 -8.71 15.97
C ASP A 99 17.06 -7.88 14.72
N LYS A 100 15.99 -8.20 14.01
CA LYS A 100 15.64 -7.56 12.73
C LYS A 100 15.56 -6.03 12.88
N HIS A 101 15.19 -5.57 14.07
CA HIS A 101 15.14 -4.16 14.47
C HIS A 101 16.52 -3.47 14.55
N LYS A 102 17.60 -4.19 14.88
CA LYS A 102 18.96 -3.64 14.97
C LYS A 102 19.59 -3.38 13.60
N ASN A 103 19.09 -4.03 12.54
CA ASN A 103 19.60 -3.87 11.17
C ASN A 103 18.80 -2.87 10.32
N ILE A 104 17.77 -2.22 10.87
CA ILE A 104 16.96 -1.23 10.14
C ILE A 104 17.85 -0.06 9.67
N ALA A 105 18.68 0.49 10.56
CA ALA A 105 19.59 1.59 10.24
C ALA A 105 20.55 1.26 9.08
N ARG A 106 20.89 -0.02 8.87
CA ARG A 106 21.77 -0.46 7.78
C ARG A 106 21.09 -0.36 6.41
N LYS A 107 19.77 -0.56 6.37
CA LYS A 107 18.96 -0.50 5.14
C LYS A 107 18.71 0.94 4.69
N TRP A 108 18.47 1.85 5.63
CA TRP A 108 18.19 3.26 5.35
C TRP A 108 19.44 4.13 5.09
N LYS A 109 20.65 3.53 5.03
CA LYS A 109 21.86 4.28 4.69
C LYS A 109 21.82 4.74 3.23
N THR A 110 22.35 5.94 2.97
CA THR A 110 22.40 6.56 1.64
C THR A 110 23.00 5.65 0.57
N LYS A 111 24.06 4.90 0.89
CA LYS A 111 24.73 3.97 -0.03
C LYS A 111 23.88 2.80 -0.55
N ARG A 112 22.69 2.56 0.00
CA ARG A 112 21.76 1.49 -0.42
C ARG A 112 20.35 2.03 -0.68
N ARG A 113 20.23 3.35 -0.85
CA ARG A 113 18.94 3.99 -1.08
C ARG A 113 18.45 3.66 -2.50
N THR A 114 17.19 3.29 -2.60
CA THR A 114 16.50 3.07 -3.87
C THR A 114 15.99 4.40 -4.42
N LYS A 115 15.66 4.45 -5.72
CA LYS A 115 14.98 5.62 -6.31
C LYS A 115 13.70 5.96 -5.53
N ASP A 116 13.47 7.24 -5.33
CA ASP A 116 12.28 7.78 -4.66
C ASP A 116 11.10 7.87 -5.66
N LEU A 117 9.86 8.04 -5.16
CA LEU A 117 8.65 7.94 -5.99
C LEU A 117 8.52 9.09 -6.99
N ASP A 118 8.90 10.31 -6.59
CA ASP A 118 8.93 11.52 -7.42
C ASP A 118 9.92 11.39 -8.60
N GLN A 119 11.07 10.77 -8.37
CA GLN A 119 12.02 10.45 -9.42
C GLN A 119 11.41 9.44 -10.42
N ILE A 120 10.70 8.43 -9.94
CA ILE A 120 10.02 7.44 -10.79
C ILE A 120 8.91 8.09 -11.63
N HIS A 121 8.18 9.08 -11.09
CA HIS A 121 7.21 9.85 -11.87
C HIS A 121 7.86 10.63 -13.02
N SER A 122 9.08 11.13 -12.81
CA SER A 122 9.85 11.80 -13.86
C SER A 122 10.32 10.81 -14.94
N ASP A 123 10.72 9.61 -14.52
CA ASP A 123 11.12 8.50 -15.42
C ASP A 123 9.94 7.95 -16.24
N MET A 124 8.70 8.09 -15.74
CA MET A 124 7.48 7.62 -16.43
C MET A 124 7.09 8.48 -17.64
N LYS A 125 7.67 9.67 -17.79
CA LYS A 125 7.44 10.51 -18.97
C LYS A 125 7.88 9.76 -20.23
N PRO A 126 7.14 9.84 -21.35
CA PRO A 126 7.37 8.99 -22.53
C PRO A 126 8.78 9.13 -23.10
N GLU A 127 9.36 10.34 -23.07
CA GLU A 127 10.71 10.59 -23.55
C GLU A 127 11.79 9.85 -22.74
N THR A 128 11.65 9.82 -21.41
CA THR A 128 12.58 9.13 -20.52
C THR A 128 12.30 7.63 -20.50
N ALA A 129 11.01 7.25 -20.53
CA ALA A 129 10.58 5.86 -20.52
C ALA A 129 11.11 5.09 -21.73
N ALA A 130 11.07 5.67 -22.93
CA ALA A 130 11.62 5.05 -24.13
C ALA A 130 13.13 4.79 -24.01
N LYS A 131 13.89 5.75 -23.48
CA LYS A 131 15.34 5.63 -23.26
C LYS A 131 15.69 4.55 -22.23
N LEU A 132 14.89 4.43 -21.17
CA LEU A 132 15.09 3.43 -20.11
C LEU A 132 14.64 2.02 -20.51
N LEU A 133 13.68 1.90 -21.44
CA LEU A 133 13.23 0.62 -21.98
C LEU A 133 14.20 0.09 -23.04
N HIS A 134 14.73 0.97 -23.88
CA HIS A 134 15.66 0.62 -24.97
C HIS A 134 17.08 1.08 -24.63
N GLN A 135 17.56 0.69 -23.45
CA GLN A 135 18.92 1.00 -23.02
C GLN A 135 19.93 0.13 -23.79
N GLU A 136 21.11 0.70 -24.04
CA GLU A 136 22.23 -0.05 -24.59
C GLU A 136 22.67 -1.17 -23.65
N VAL A 137 23.26 -2.22 -24.22
CA VAL A 137 23.67 -3.43 -23.50
C VAL A 137 24.82 -3.09 -22.54
N ASP A 138 24.55 -3.17 -21.24
CA ASP A 138 25.53 -2.88 -20.18
C ASP A 138 25.84 -4.14 -19.35
N TYR A 139 27.07 -4.63 -19.45
CA TYR A 139 27.51 -5.88 -18.81
C TYR A 139 27.66 -5.80 -17.29
N ASP A 140 27.77 -4.61 -16.70
CA ASP A 140 27.93 -4.46 -15.25
C ASP A 140 26.59 -4.64 -14.50
N VAL A 141 25.48 -4.56 -15.22
CA VAL A 141 24.12 -4.64 -14.69
C VAL A 141 23.50 -6.01 -14.97
N THR A 142 22.67 -6.48 -14.05
CA THR A 142 21.96 -7.75 -14.20
C THR A 142 21.11 -7.80 -15.48
N GLY A 143 21.19 -8.89 -16.24
CA GLY A 143 20.44 -9.05 -17.50
C GLY A 143 20.85 -8.06 -18.58
N CYS A 144 22.10 -7.61 -18.54
CA CYS A 144 22.70 -6.67 -19.48
C CYS A 144 21.89 -5.37 -19.70
N ALA A 145 21.19 -4.91 -18.65
CA ALA A 145 20.25 -3.77 -18.66
C ALA A 145 19.02 -3.88 -19.59
N GLN A 146 18.81 -5.02 -20.27
CA GLN A 146 17.72 -5.17 -21.25
C GLN A 146 16.33 -5.35 -20.60
N HIS A 147 16.26 -6.03 -19.46
CA HIS A 147 14.98 -6.34 -18.81
C HIS A 147 14.73 -5.42 -17.61
N TYR A 148 14.15 -4.24 -17.88
CA TYR A 148 13.94 -3.20 -16.87
C TYR A 148 12.46 -2.95 -16.55
N CYS A 149 12.14 -2.86 -15.26
CA CYS A 149 10.83 -2.41 -14.78
C CYS A 149 10.87 -0.93 -14.38
N LEU A 150 10.16 -0.07 -15.10
CA LEU A 150 10.10 1.38 -14.84
C LEU A 150 9.54 1.69 -13.44
N HIS A 151 8.46 1.01 -13.04
CA HIS A 151 7.73 1.35 -11.81
C HIS A 151 8.52 1.02 -10.54
N CYS A 152 9.32 -0.06 -10.57
CA CYS A 152 10.10 -0.52 -9.42
C CYS A 152 11.58 -0.14 -9.50
N ALA A 153 12.03 0.45 -10.61
CA ALA A 153 13.41 0.79 -10.88
C ALA A 153 14.39 -0.37 -10.63
N ARG A 154 14.08 -1.55 -11.18
CA ARG A 154 14.86 -2.78 -11.01
C ARG A 154 15.10 -3.49 -12.33
N TYR A 155 16.31 -4.00 -12.47
CA TYR A 155 16.73 -4.88 -13.55
C TYR A 155 16.47 -6.34 -13.20
N PHE A 156 16.21 -7.13 -14.24
CA PHE A 156 15.91 -8.56 -14.19
C PHE A 156 16.83 -9.32 -15.13
N VAL A 157 16.98 -10.62 -14.91
CA VAL A 157 17.89 -11.46 -15.72
C VAL A 157 17.24 -11.92 -17.01
N ASP A 158 15.95 -12.30 -16.96
CA ASP A 158 15.19 -12.82 -18.11
C ASP A 158 13.81 -12.16 -18.24
N MET A 159 13.24 -12.15 -19.45
CA MET A 159 11.85 -11.70 -19.71
C MET A 159 10.81 -12.44 -18.85
N ARG A 160 10.99 -13.74 -18.61
CA ARG A 160 10.08 -14.53 -17.75
C ARG A 160 10.04 -13.97 -16.33
N SER A 161 11.20 -13.63 -15.77
CA SER A 161 11.29 -13.10 -14.41
C SER A 161 10.63 -11.71 -14.27
N LEU A 162 10.70 -10.90 -15.34
CA LEU A 162 10.01 -9.61 -15.43
C LEU A 162 8.48 -9.79 -15.51
N LYS A 163 7.99 -10.75 -16.30
CA LYS A 163 6.55 -11.10 -16.36
C LYS A 163 6.04 -11.61 -15.01
N GLU A 164 6.81 -12.44 -14.32
CA GLU A 164 6.47 -12.91 -12.97
C GLU A 164 6.48 -11.76 -11.96
N HIS A 165 7.42 -10.81 -12.08
CA HIS A 165 7.49 -9.62 -11.24
C HIS A 165 6.20 -8.79 -11.27
N PHE A 166 5.60 -8.57 -12.45
CA PHE A 166 4.34 -7.82 -12.58
C PHE A 166 3.17 -8.44 -11.82
N LYS A 167 3.17 -9.77 -11.64
CA LYS A 167 2.13 -10.48 -10.90
C LYS A 167 2.30 -10.33 -9.38
N THR A 168 3.50 -10.01 -8.90
CA THR A 168 3.84 -9.94 -7.48
C THR A 168 3.09 -8.83 -6.73
N LYS A 169 2.91 -9.04 -5.42
CA LYS A 169 2.28 -8.04 -4.54
C LYS A 169 3.09 -6.76 -4.42
N VAL A 170 4.41 -6.83 -4.52
CA VAL A 170 5.30 -5.66 -4.41
C VAL A 170 5.04 -4.70 -5.56
N HIS A 171 5.02 -5.22 -6.79
CA HIS A 171 4.72 -4.42 -7.97
C HIS A 171 3.32 -3.80 -7.92
N LYS A 172 2.31 -4.60 -7.56
CA LYS A 172 0.92 -4.12 -7.40
C LYS A 172 0.77 -3.04 -6.32
N LYS A 173 1.58 -3.08 -5.26
CA LYS A 173 1.62 -2.02 -4.25
C LYS A 173 2.27 -0.75 -4.82
N GLN A 174 3.35 -0.89 -5.57
CA GLN A 174 4.03 0.22 -6.22
C GLN A 174 3.09 0.99 -7.17
N LEU A 175 2.34 0.27 -8.01
CA LEU A 175 1.35 0.89 -8.89
C LEU A 175 0.25 1.64 -8.13
N LYS A 176 -0.09 1.21 -6.92
CA LYS A 176 -1.06 1.94 -6.08
C LYS A 176 -0.46 3.24 -5.54
N LEU A 177 0.81 3.25 -5.16
CA LEU A 177 1.51 4.44 -4.69
C LEU A 177 1.66 5.47 -5.82
N LEU A 178 2.04 5.02 -7.02
CA LEU A 178 2.22 5.90 -8.19
C LEU A 178 0.91 6.45 -8.77
N ARG A 179 -0.26 6.02 -8.28
CA ARG A 179 -1.56 6.61 -8.69
C ARG A 179 -1.81 7.96 -8.05
N GLU A 180 -1.09 8.30 -7.00
CA GLU A 180 -1.19 9.57 -6.32
C GLU A 180 -0.12 10.51 -6.90
N GLU A 181 -0.44 11.80 -7.00
CA GLU A 181 0.53 12.81 -7.38
C GLU A 181 1.72 12.81 -6.40
N PRO A 182 2.97 12.88 -6.89
CA PRO A 182 4.14 12.86 -6.00
C PRO A 182 4.16 14.09 -5.10
N TYR A 183 4.51 13.88 -3.84
CA TYR A 183 4.70 14.95 -2.86
C TYR A 183 5.81 15.89 -3.30
N THR A 184 5.55 17.20 -3.27
CA THR A 184 6.52 18.23 -3.66
C THR A 184 6.78 19.21 -2.53
N GLN A 185 7.93 19.89 -2.57
CA GLN A 185 8.27 20.91 -1.58
C GLN A 185 7.23 22.05 -1.54
N ALA A 186 6.68 22.43 -2.69
CA ALA A 186 5.60 23.43 -2.76
C ALA A 186 4.36 23.00 -1.97
N GLU A 187 4.06 21.69 -1.90
CA GLU A 187 2.99 21.16 -1.07
C GLU A 187 3.28 21.32 0.42
N ALA A 188 4.53 21.06 0.83
CA ALA A 188 5.00 21.29 2.20
C ALA A 188 4.84 22.75 2.62
N GLU A 189 5.23 23.68 1.76
CA GLU A 189 5.15 25.12 2.00
C GLU A 189 3.71 25.61 2.11
N ARG A 190 2.81 25.09 1.27
CA ARG A 190 1.36 25.34 1.37
C ARG A 190 0.81 24.84 2.71
N ALA A 191 1.21 23.65 3.16
CA ALA A 191 0.81 23.13 4.46
C ALA A 191 1.36 23.94 5.65
N ALA A 192 2.52 24.58 5.48
CA ALA A 192 3.09 25.51 6.46
C ALA A 192 2.42 26.90 6.47
N GLY A 193 1.39 27.13 5.64
CA GLY A 193 0.64 28.38 5.59
C GLY A 193 1.18 29.42 4.59
N MET A 194 2.15 29.04 3.74
CA MET A 194 2.72 29.92 2.72
C MET A 194 1.95 29.88 1.37
N GLY A 195 0.78 29.23 1.30
CA GLY A 195 -0.04 29.19 0.08
C GLY A 195 -1.44 28.59 0.25
N SER A 196 -2.16 28.41 -0.87
CA SER A 196 -3.54 27.89 -0.90
C SER A 196 -3.60 26.36 -0.96
N TYR A 197 -4.58 25.74 -0.31
CA TYR A 197 -4.80 24.29 -0.40
C TYR A 197 -5.17 23.84 -1.81
N ILE A 198 -4.52 22.76 -2.29
CA ILE A 198 -4.82 22.10 -3.57
C ILE A 198 -4.99 20.61 -3.27
N ALA A 199 -6.10 20.02 -3.70
CA ALA A 199 -6.33 18.59 -3.53
C ALA A 199 -5.44 17.76 -4.48
N PRO A 200 -4.88 16.63 -4.03
CA PRO A 200 -4.01 15.80 -4.85
C PRO A 200 -4.78 15.16 -6.01
N LYS A 201 -4.19 15.19 -7.21
CA LYS A 201 -4.79 14.57 -8.40
C LYS A 201 -4.47 13.09 -8.48
N LYS A 202 -5.41 12.30 -9.00
CA LYS A 202 -5.19 10.88 -9.28
C LYS A 202 -4.61 10.71 -10.68
N ILE A 203 -3.50 9.99 -10.79
CA ILE A 203 -2.80 9.68 -12.03
C ILE A 203 -3.14 8.24 -12.43
N GLU A 204 -3.56 8.05 -13.68
CA GLU A 204 -3.79 6.71 -14.22
C GLU A 204 -2.47 6.08 -14.68
N VAL A 205 -1.93 5.16 -13.87
CA VAL A 205 -0.72 4.42 -14.20
C VAL A 205 -1.08 3.09 -14.84
N LYS A 206 -0.69 2.93 -16.11
CA LYS A 206 -0.77 1.66 -16.85
C LYS A 206 0.54 0.90 -16.73
N THR A 207 0.46 -0.43 -16.67
CA THR A 207 1.62 -1.31 -16.72
C THR A 207 2.20 -1.32 -18.13
N GLN A 208 3.53 -1.42 -18.22
CA GLN A 208 4.27 -1.53 -19.48
C GLN A 208 3.74 -2.71 -20.32
N PRO A 209 3.49 -2.52 -21.64
CA PRO A 209 3.24 -3.64 -22.53
C PRO A 209 4.54 -4.45 -22.66
N VAL A 210 4.44 -5.77 -22.52
CA VAL A 210 5.55 -6.67 -22.85
C VAL A 210 5.32 -7.07 -24.29
N GLU A 211 6.16 -6.56 -25.20
CA GLU A 211 6.20 -7.06 -26.57
C GLU A 211 6.74 -8.49 -26.50
N GLU A 212 5.86 -9.45 -26.73
CA GLU A 212 6.25 -10.83 -26.94
C GLU A 212 6.53 -10.94 -28.44
N GLU A 213 7.82 -10.95 -28.82
CA GLU A 213 8.21 -11.40 -30.15
C GLU A 213 7.64 -12.82 -30.30
N MET A 214 6.66 -12.96 -31.20
CA MET A 214 6.07 -14.25 -31.54
C MET A 214 7.06 -14.99 -32.43
N ASP A 215 7.85 -15.87 -31.82
CA ASP A 215 8.59 -16.94 -32.49
C ASP A 215 7.65 -18.08 -32.94
#